data_AF-A0A7W4AY74-F1
#
_entry.id   AF-A0A7W4AY74-F1
#
_cell.length_a   1.000
_cell.length_b   1.000
_cell.length_c   1.000
_cell.angle_alpha   90.00
_cell.angle_beta   90.00
_cell.angle_gamma   90.00
#
_symmetry.space_group_name_H-M   'P 1'
#
loop_
_entity.id
_entity.type
_entity.pdbx_description
1 polymer ?
#
loop_
_entity_poly.entity_id
_entity_poly.type
_entity_poly.pdbx_seq_one_letter_code
_entity_poly.pdbx_strand_id
1 'polypeptide(L)'
;MNIIKLVILSLCISIGYYALTIVAIGQSAAGNLLWWFNSSEYPMLAHLAQNFVGIGIAALIPAFIIRSYEPARQWIAITIMILAAMLLHGNMHYMPWDPMGIVRFVNNTLFYGDIGAKVLFFYILLLPILWLMLLKRMARV
;
A
#
# COMPACT_ATOMS: atom_id res chain seq x y z
N MET A 1 -18.74 -9.50 12.42
CA MET A 1 -18.98 -8.05 12.33
C MET A 1 -20.05 -7.73 11.27
N ASN A 2 -20.88 -6.70 11.46
CA ASN A 2 -21.83 -6.24 10.43
C ASN A 2 -21.12 -5.50 9.29
N ILE A 3 -21.73 -5.42 8.11
CA ILE A 3 -21.11 -4.84 6.90
C ILE A 3 -20.67 -3.38 7.13
N ILE A 4 -21.48 -2.56 7.81
CA ILE A 4 -21.13 -1.16 8.10
C ILE A 4 -19.85 -1.07 8.94
N LYS A 5 -19.73 -1.90 9.99
CA LYS A 5 -18.54 -1.94 10.84
C LYS A 5 -17.31 -2.44 10.09
N LEU A 6 -17.48 -3.40 9.17
CA LEU A 6 -16.41 -3.88 8.28
C LEU A 6 -15.89 -2.76 7.37
N VAL A 7 -16.79 -1.99 6.76
CA VAL A 7 -16.44 -0.85 5.91
C VAL A 7 -15.68 0.19 6.70
N ILE A 8 -16.20 0.61 7.87
CA ILE A 8 -15.55 1.61 8.72
C ILE A 8 -14.14 1.14 9.15
N LEU A 9 -14.01 -0.11 9.61
CA LEU A 9 -12.70 -0.66 9.98
C LEU A 9 -11.73 -0.62 8.81
N SER A 10 -12.17 -1.05 7.62
CA SER A 10 -11.33 -1.07 6.41
C SER A 10 -10.90 0.33 5.98
N LEU A 11 -11.77 1.34 6.14
CA LEU A 11 -11.44 2.74 5.89
C LEU A 11 -10.41 3.28 6.90
N CYS A 12 -10.56 2.96 8.20
CA CYS A 12 -9.57 3.35 9.20
C CYS A 12 -8.19 2.73 8.92
N ILE A 13 -8.17 1.43 8.58
CA ILE A 13 -6.94 0.73 8.20
C ILE A 13 -6.34 1.37 6.93
N SER A 14 -7.18 1.75 5.96
CA SER A 14 -6.74 2.42 4.74
C SER A 14 -6.03 3.74 5.00
N ILE A 15 -6.51 4.57 5.94
CA ILE A 15 -5.86 5.84 6.28
C ILE A 15 -4.47 5.57 6.87
N GLY A 16 -4.38 4.60 7.78
CA GLY A 16 -3.10 4.19 8.35
C GLY A 16 -2.14 3.65 7.30
N TYR A 17 -2.62 2.78 6.41
CA TYR A 17 -1.82 2.25 5.31
C TYR A 17 -1.36 3.33 4.33
N TYR A 18 -2.23 4.28 3.98
CA TYR A 18 -1.88 5.45 3.17
C TYR A 18 -0.77 6.28 3.83
N ALA A 19 -0.92 6.63 5.11
CA ALA A 19 0.09 7.41 5.83
C ALA A 19 1.44 6.69 5.90
N LEU A 20 1.43 5.38 6.23
CA LEU A 20 2.64 4.58 6.28
C LEU A 20 3.33 4.45 4.92
N THR A 21 2.55 4.30 3.85
CA THR A 21 3.12 4.19 2.50
C THR A 21 3.70 5.51 2.01
N ILE A 22 3.10 6.67 2.31
CA ILE A 22 3.73 7.97 2.05
C ILE A 22 5.05 8.11 2.80
N VAL A 23 5.07 7.75 4.09
CA VAL A 23 6.30 7.81 4.90
C VAL A 23 7.37 6.88 4.30
N ALA A 24 7.00 5.67 3.91
CA ALA A 24 7.92 4.73 3.28
C ALA A 24 8.50 5.28 1.96
N ILE A 25 7.66 5.85 1.10
CA ILE A 25 8.08 6.49 -0.15
C ILE A 25 9.02 7.67 0.14
N GLY A 26 8.69 8.52 1.11
CA GLY A 26 9.52 9.66 1.51
C GLY A 26 10.88 9.24 2.06
N GLN A 27 10.93 8.20 2.91
CA GLN A 27 12.19 7.66 3.43
C GLN A 27 13.04 6.98 2.35
N SER A 28 12.40 6.29 1.39
CA SER A 28 13.08 5.72 0.23
C SER A 28 13.66 6.80 -0.68
N ALA A 29 12.91 7.87 -0.92
CA ALA A 29 13.37 9.02 -1.72
C ALA A 29 14.55 9.75 -1.06
N ALA A 30 14.60 9.78 0.29
CA ALA A 30 15.73 10.30 1.04
C ALA A 30 16.95 9.35 1.07
N GLY A 31 16.81 8.12 0.56
CA GLY A 31 17.87 7.11 0.57
C GLY A 31 18.14 6.48 1.94
N ASN A 32 17.27 6.70 2.93
CA ASN A 32 17.50 6.34 4.33
C ASN A 32 17.20 4.87 4.66
N LEU A 33 16.37 4.19 3.86
CA LEU A 33 15.81 2.88 4.21
C LEU A 33 16.82 1.74 4.02
N LEU A 34 17.64 1.81 2.96
CA LEU A 34 18.72 0.87 2.68
C LEU A 34 19.98 1.65 2.29
N TRP A 35 20.35 2.65 3.09
CA TRP A 35 21.46 3.55 2.78
C TRP A 35 22.80 2.82 2.54
N TRP A 36 23.02 1.66 3.20
CA TRP A 36 24.18 0.79 2.98
C TRP A 36 24.19 0.10 1.60
N PHE A 37 23.03 -0.05 0.96
CA PHE A 37 22.89 -0.63 -0.37
C PHE A 37 22.63 0.45 -1.44
N ASN A 38 22.84 1.73 -1.10
CA ASN A 38 22.67 2.83 -2.03
C ASN A 38 23.85 2.85 -3.01
N SER A 39 23.73 2.04 -4.07
CA SER A 39 24.71 1.99 -5.14
C SER A 39 24.56 3.20 -6.06
N SER A 40 25.64 3.96 -6.25
CA SER A 40 25.72 5.03 -7.23
C SER A 40 25.67 4.53 -8.67
N GLU A 41 25.92 3.24 -8.90
CA GLU A 41 25.93 2.64 -10.24
C GLU A 41 24.50 2.33 -10.75
N TYR A 42 23.55 2.06 -9.84
CA TYR A 42 22.17 1.71 -10.18
C TYR A 42 21.13 2.42 -9.29
N PRO A 43 21.03 3.76 -9.36
CA PRO A 43 20.21 4.55 -8.44
C PRO A 43 18.70 4.22 -8.53
N MET A 44 18.21 3.94 -9.73
CA MET A 44 16.80 3.59 -9.96
C MET A 44 16.44 2.25 -9.31
N LEU A 45 17.29 1.23 -9.45
CA LEU A 45 17.05 -0.09 -8.85
C LEU A 45 17.14 -0.03 -7.32
N ALA A 46 18.12 0.70 -6.78
CA ALA A 46 18.24 0.92 -5.35
C ALA A 46 16.98 1.60 -4.77
N HIS A 47 16.46 2.63 -5.44
CA HIS A 47 15.24 3.32 -5.01
C HIS A 47 13.99 2.42 -5.10
N LEU A 48 13.86 1.61 -6.15
CA LEU A 48 12.76 0.65 -6.26
C LEU A 48 12.82 -0.43 -5.16
N ALA A 49 14.00 -0.94 -4.84
CA ALA A 49 14.19 -1.91 -3.77
C ALA A 49 13.86 -1.31 -2.39
N GLN A 50 14.25 -0.06 -2.14
CA GLN A 50 13.90 0.65 -0.91
C GLN A 50 12.37 0.84 -0.78
N ASN A 51 11.70 1.22 -1.87
CA ASN A 51 10.23 1.29 -1.90
C ASN A 51 9.58 -0.07 -1.67
N PHE A 52 10.10 -1.14 -2.26
CA PHE A 52 9.58 -2.49 -2.06
C PHE A 52 9.64 -2.91 -0.59
N VAL A 53 10.77 -2.67 0.07
CA VAL A 53 10.94 -3.01 1.50
C VAL A 53 10.07 -2.11 2.37
N GLY A 54 10.11 -0.80 2.16
CA GLY A 54 9.35 0.17 2.97
C GLY A 54 7.84 -0.06 2.88
N ILE A 55 7.30 -0.15 1.66
CA ILE A 55 5.87 -0.43 1.43
C ILE A 55 5.53 -1.86 1.83
N GLY A 56 6.44 -2.81 1.63
CA GLY A 56 6.28 -4.19 2.07
C GLY A 56 6.07 -4.28 3.58
N ILE A 57 6.88 -3.60 4.37
CA ILE A 57 6.73 -3.53 5.84
C ILE A 57 5.44 -2.78 6.19
N ALA A 58 5.13 -1.66 5.53
CA ALA A 58 3.89 -0.93 5.75
C ALA A 58 2.63 -1.76 5.45
N ALA A 59 2.69 -2.65 4.46
CA ALA A 59 1.61 -3.53 4.03
C ALA A 59 1.38 -4.75 4.95
N LEU A 60 2.37 -5.11 5.77
CA LEU A 60 2.24 -6.18 6.76
C LEU A 60 1.20 -5.83 7.83
N ILE A 61 1.24 -4.61 8.36
CA ILE A 61 0.35 -4.12 9.41
C ILE A 61 -1.14 -4.29 9.04
N PRO A 62 -1.63 -3.73 7.91
CA PRO A 62 -3.02 -3.90 7.52
C PRO A 62 -3.39 -5.36 7.26
N ALA A 63 -2.50 -6.14 6.63
CA ALA A 63 -2.75 -7.55 6.37
C ALA A 63 -2.91 -8.36 7.67
N PHE A 64 -2.07 -8.08 8.68
CA PHE A 64 -2.15 -8.69 10.00
C PHE A 64 -3.44 -8.31 10.73
N ILE A 65 -3.81 -7.03 10.74
CA ILE A 65 -5.05 -6.56 11.37
C ILE A 65 -6.26 -7.21 10.72
N ILE A 66 -6.35 -7.21 9.38
CA ILE A 66 -7.47 -7.82 8.66
C ILE A 66 -7.58 -9.32 8.95
N ARG A 67 -6.44 -10.03 8.95
CA ARG A 67 -6.41 -11.47 9.24
C ARG A 67 -6.87 -11.79 10.66
N SER A 68 -6.54 -10.93 11.62
CA SER A 68 -6.81 -11.11 13.05
C SER A 68 -8.25 -10.78 13.40
N TYR A 69 -8.78 -9.66 12.90
CA TYR A 69 -10.12 -9.18 13.25
C TYR A 69 -11.22 -9.66 12.30
N GLU A 70 -10.92 -9.91 11.02
CA GLU A 70 -11.92 -10.27 10.01
C GLU A 70 -11.52 -11.48 9.13
N PRO A 71 -11.19 -12.64 9.73
CA PRO A 71 -10.71 -13.80 8.99
C PRO A 71 -11.72 -14.34 7.97
N ALA A 72 -13.02 -14.24 8.25
CA ALA A 72 -14.09 -14.73 7.37
C ALA A 72 -14.31 -13.84 6.14
N ARG A 73 -14.01 -12.53 6.24
CA ARG A 73 -14.28 -11.52 5.19
C ARG A 73 -13.02 -10.76 4.77
N GLN A 74 -11.85 -11.34 5.03
CA GLN A 74 -10.54 -10.73 4.79
C GLN A 74 -10.36 -10.20 3.36
N TRP A 75 -10.90 -10.88 2.36
CA TRP A 75 -10.83 -10.45 0.95
C TRP A 75 -11.66 -9.20 0.67
N ILE A 76 -12.82 -9.08 1.31
CA ILE A 76 -13.67 -7.89 1.18
C ILE A 76 -12.98 -6.72 1.90
N ALA A 77 -12.50 -6.95 3.13
CA ALA A 77 -11.81 -5.93 3.91
C ALA A 77 -10.57 -5.38 3.19
N ILE A 78 -9.71 -6.26 2.67
CA ILE A 78 -8.49 -5.84 1.98
C ILE A 78 -8.80 -5.11 0.67
N THR A 79 -9.85 -5.52 -0.05
CA THR A 79 -10.28 -4.83 -1.28
C THR A 79 -10.75 -3.41 -0.97
N ILE A 80 -11.62 -3.23 0.03
CA ILE A 80 -12.09 -1.90 0.45
C ILE A 80 -10.90 -1.04 0.88
N MET A 81 -10.00 -1.60 1.68
CA MET A 81 -8.82 -0.90 2.16
C MET A 81 -7.90 -0.46 1.02
N ILE A 82 -7.60 -1.34 0.04
CA ILE A 82 -6.76 -1.00 -1.10
C ILE A 82 -7.41 0.11 -1.94
N LEU A 83 -8.70 -0.02 -2.27
CA LEU A 83 -9.40 0.98 -3.07
C LEU A 83 -9.43 2.35 -2.38
N ALA A 84 -9.69 2.37 -1.08
CA ALA A 84 -9.64 3.60 -0.30
C ALA A 84 -8.21 4.19 -0.24
N ALA A 85 -7.18 3.35 -0.14
CA ALA A 85 -5.79 3.83 -0.11
C ALA A 85 -5.38 4.41 -1.46
N MET A 86 -5.77 3.77 -2.58
CA MET A 86 -5.57 4.30 -3.93
C MET A 86 -6.27 5.64 -4.12
N LEU A 87 -7.50 5.77 -3.59
CA LEU A 87 -8.24 7.02 -3.62
C LEU A 87 -7.45 8.13 -2.91
N LEU A 88 -6.92 7.85 -1.71
CA LEU A 88 -6.15 8.82 -0.94
C LEU A 88 -4.83 9.19 -1.64
N HIS A 89 -4.12 8.21 -2.20
CA HIS A 89 -2.90 8.45 -3.00
C HIS A 89 -3.15 9.32 -4.23
N GLY A 90 -4.30 9.15 -4.91
CA GLY A 90 -4.65 10.00 -6.04
C GLY A 90 -5.04 11.44 -5.67
N ASN A 91 -5.27 11.71 -4.39
CA ASN A 91 -5.68 13.01 -3.86
C ASN A 91 -4.66 13.64 -2.91
N MET A 92 -3.37 13.26 -2.98
CA MET A 92 -2.32 13.81 -2.12
C MET A 92 -2.27 15.36 -2.10
N HIS A 93 -2.60 16.00 -3.23
CA HIS A 93 -2.63 17.46 -3.39
C HIS A 93 -4.04 18.05 -3.56
N TYR A 94 -5.07 17.23 -3.32
CA TYR A 94 -6.46 17.58 -3.55
C TYR A 94 -7.29 17.30 -2.29
N MET A 95 -8.61 17.48 -2.41
CA MET A 95 -9.53 17.15 -1.33
C MET A 95 -9.49 15.64 -1.02
N PRO A 96 -9.23 15.24 0.24
CA PRO A 96 -9.33 13.85 0.65
C PRO A 96 -10.74 13.31 0.35
N TRP A 97 -10.82 12.03 -0.02
CA TRP A 97 -12.09 11.34 -0.31
C TRP A 97 -12.81 11.78 -1.60
N ASP A 98 -12.21 12.63 -2.45
CA ASP A 98 -12.72 12.89 -3.79
C ASP A 98 -12.73 11.58 -4.62
N PRO A 99 -13.90 11.12 -5.13
CA PRO A 99 -14.00 9.88 -5.90
C PRO A 99 -13.14 9.89 -7.17
N MET A 100 -12.80 11.07 -7.70
CA MET A 100 -11.87 11.20 -8.81
C MET A 100 -10.44 10.76 -8.45
N GLY A 101 -10.12 10.62 -7.16
CA GLY A 101 -8.83 10.18 -6.67
C GLY A 101 -8.39 8.84 -7.24
N ILE A 102 -9.29 7.85 -7.35
CA ILE A 102 -8.93 6.54 -7.94
C ILE A 102 -8.51 6.71 -9.40
N VAL A 103 -9.26 7.52 -10.17
CA VAL A 103 -8.97 7.77 -11.58
C VAL A 103 -7.65 8.51 -11.74
N ARG A 104 -7.40 9.54 -10.92
CA ARG A 104 -6.12 10.27 -10.90
C ARG A 104 -4.97 9.34 -10.56
N PHE A 105 -5.13 8.49 -9.55
CA PHE A 105 -4.11 7.54 -9.14
C PHE A 105 -3.78 6.58 -10.28
N VAL A 106 -4.78 5.93 -10.87
CA VAL A 106 -4.59 4.99 -11.98
C VAL A 106 -3.96 5.68 -13.20
N ASN A 107 -4.46 6.85 -13.60
CA ASN A 107 -3.91 7.56 -14.76
C ASN A 107 -2.46 8.00 -14.53
N ASN A 108 -2.17 8.65 -13.40
CA ASN A 108 -0.86 9.23 -13.13
C ASN A 108 0.20 8.17 -12.78
N THR A 109 -0.19 6.98 -12.31
CA THR A 109 0.75 5.93 -11.93
C THR A 109 0.83 4.79 -12.94
N LEU A 110 -0.30 4.20 -13.35
CA LEU A 110 -0.32 3.01 -14.19
C LEU A 110 -0.19 3.33 -15.69
N PHE A 111 -0.95 4.31 -16.19
CA PHE A 111 -1.01 4.61 -17.62
C PHE A 111 0.09 5.58 -18.06
N TYR A 112 0.17 6.73 -17.40
CA TYR A 112 1.08 7.84 -17.77
C TYR A 112 2.29 7.96 -16.83
N GLY A 113 2.36 7.15 -15.78
CA GLY A 113 3.49 7.15 -14.87
C GLY A 113 4.78 6.62 -15.52
N ASP A 114 5.91 7.03 -14.98
CA ASP A 114 7.19 6.41 -15.29
C ASP A 114 7.28 5.00 -14.69
N ILE A 115 8.39 4.30 -14.92
CA ILE A 115 8.58 2.93 -14.39
C ILE A 115 8.48 2.93 -12.86
N GLY A 116 8.99 3.98 -12.19
CA GLY A 116 8.89 4.13 -10.74
C GLY A 116 7.44 4.16 -10.25
N ALA A 117 6.62 5.01 -10.86
CA ALA A 117 5.21 5.16 -10.53
C ALA A 117 4.39 3.90 -10.86
N LYS A 118 4.68 3.22 -11.97
CA LYS A 118 4.04 1.94 -12.32
C LYS A 118 4.34 0.86 -11.29
N VAL A 119 5.60 0.75 -10.87
CA VAL A 119 6.01 -0.21 -9.85
C VAL A 119 5.36 0.14 -8.50
N LEU A 120 5.29 1.42 -8.14
CA LEU A 120 4.61 1.89 -6.94
C LEU A 120 3.13 1.49 -6.91
N PHE A 121 2.42 1.63 -8.03
CA PHE A 121 1.04 1.18 -8.19
C PHE A 121 0.89 -0.29 -7.81
N PHE A 122 1.76 -1.15 -8.37
CA PHE A 122 1.74 -2.59 -8.07
C PHE A 122 2.11 -2.90 -6.62
N TYR A 123 3.03 -2.14 -6.01
CA TYR A 123 3.38 -2.32 -4.60
C TYR A 123 2.19 -2.02 -3.69
N ILE A 124 1.51 -0.89 -3.91
CA ILE A 124 0.34 -0.50 -3.11
C ILE A 124 -0.78 -1.52 -3.24
N LEU A 125 -1.00 -2.06 -4.45
CA LEU A 125 -2.04 -3.03 -4.77
C LEU A 125 -1.72 -4.45 -4.24
N LEU A 126 -0.53 -4.98 -4.55
CA LEU A 126 -0.23 -6.40 -4.43
C LEU A 126 0.42 -6.79 -3.10
N LEU A 127 1.22 -5.91 -2.47
CA LEU A 127 1.93 -6.27 -1.24
C LEU A 127 0.99 -6.60 -0.07
N PRO A 128 -0.12 -5.88 0.17
CA PRO A 128 -1.07 -6.27 1.20
C PRO A 128 -1.72 -7.64 0.93
N ILE A 129 -1.98 -7.95 -0.34
CA ILE A 129 -2.54 -9.23 -0.78
C ILE A 129 -1.55 -10.36 -0.51
N LEU A 130 -0.29 -10.17 -0.89
CA LEU A 130 0.78 -11.14 -0.67
C LEU A 130 0.98 -11.44 0.82
N TRP A 131 1.00 -10.41 1.67
CA TRP A 131 1.07 -10.60 3.12
C TRP A 131 -0.13 -11.35 3.67
N LEU A 132 -1.34 -11.02 3.23
CA LEU A 132 -2.54 -11.71 3.67
C LEU A 132 -2.51 -13.20 3.29
N MET A 133 -2.01 -13.54 2.10
CA MET A 133 -1.81 -14.93 1.66
C MET A 133 -0.77 -15.65 2.52
N LEU A 134 0.37 -15.02 2.81
CA LEU A 134 1.42 -15.57 3.66
C LEU A 134 0.91 -15.82 5.09
N LEU A 135 0.25 -14.84 5.70
CA LEU A 135 -0.35 -14.95 7.04
C LEU A 135 -1.40 -16.05 7.11
N LYS A 136 -2.23 -16.19 6.06
CA LYS A 136 -3.21 -17.28 5.97
C LYS A 136 -2.54 -18.65 5.92
N ARG A 137 -1.39 -18.77 5.24
CA ARG A 137 -0.63 -20.02 5.16
C ARG A 137 0.07 -20.35 6.48
N MET A 138 0.70 -19.37 7.13
CA MET A 138 1.39 -19.56 8.41
C MET A 138 0.43 -20.01 9.52
N ALA A 139 -0.78 -19.46 9.56
CA ALA A 139 -1.79 -19.84 10.56
C ALA A 139 -2.42 -21.24 10.37
N ARG A 140 -2.02 -22.00 9.34
CA ARG A 140 -2.46 -23.39 9.10
C ARG A 140 -1.42 -24.42 9.54
N VAL A 141 -0.19 -23.99 9.81
CA VAL A 141 0.91 -24.80 10.37
C VAL A 141 0.79 -24.75 11.89
#